data_AF-A0A5C4LGF5-F1
#
_entry.id   AF-A0A5C4LGF5-F1
#
_cell.length_a   1.000
_cell.length_b   1.000
_cell.length_c   1.000
_cell.angle_alpha   90.00
_cell.angle_beta   90.00
_cell.angle_gamma   90.00
#
_symmetry.space_group_name_H-M   'P 1'
#
loop_
_entity.id
_entity.type
_entity.pdbx_description
1 polymer ?
#
loop_
_entity_poly.entity_id
_entity_poly.type
_entity_poly.pdbx_seq_one_letter_code
_entity_poly.pdbx_strand_id
1 'polypeptide(L)'
;MPAINLGGTGDPTNYYTNTYHAFYSRDFATRFASIWSSGLEVFGFIRPGIYTVATLPAGSNGTVVYASNARKVTEGAGAGTGVIAFYSNGNWRRLSDDSPVAA
;
A
#
# COMPACT_ATOMS: atom_id res chain seq x y z
N MET A 1 -16.57 -10.39 28.46
CA MET A 1 -16.72 -8.96 28.11
C MET A 1 -17.18 -8.93 26.66
N PRO A 2 -18.32 -8.32 26.32
CA PRO A 2 -18.71 -8.17 24.92
C PRO A 2 -17.66 -7.36 24.16
N ALA A 3 -17.42 -7.68 22.89
CA ALA A 3 -16.50 -6.93 22.05
C ALA A 3 -17.00 -5.48 21.91
N ILE A 4 -16.08 -4.52 21.93
CA ILE A 4 -16.40 -3.13 21.62
C ILE A 4 -16.91 -3.07 20.17
N ASN A 5 -18.17 -2.67 19.99
CA ASN A 5 -18.78 -2.57 18.67
C ASN A 5 -18.52 -1.18 18.10
N LEU A 6 -17.59 -1.06 17.17
CA LEU A 6 -17.23 0.20 16.54
C LEU A 6 -18.01 0.35 15.22
N GLY A 7 -18.87 1.36 15.12
CA GLY A 7 -19.51 1.76 13.86
C GLY A 7 -20.75 0.98 13.41
N GLY A 8 -21.48 0.33 14.33
CA GLY A 8 -22.76 -0.33 14.01
C GLY A 8 -23.93 0.65 13.88
N THR A 9 -24.93 0.32 13.05
CA THR A 9 -26.14 1.15 12.82
C THR A 9 -27.03 1.34 14.06
N GLY A 10 -26.83 0.54 15.11
CA GLY A 10 -27.54 0.64 16.38
C GLY A 10 -26.96 1.65 17.37
N ASP A 11 -25.80 2.25 17.08
CA ASP A 11 -25.16 3.28 17.92
C ASP A 11 -24.49 4.36 17.05
N PRO A 12 -25.22 5.40 16.63
CA PRO A 12 -24.69 6.48 15.82
C PRO A 12 -23.72 7.39 16.59
N THR A 13 -23.51 7.22 17.90
CA THR A 13 -22.53 8.02 18.67
C THR A 13 -21.08 7.56 18.45
N ASN A 14 -20.89 6.36 17.91
CA ASN A 14 -19.59 5.85 17.43
C ASN A 14 -19.32 6.18 15.94
N TYR A 15 -20.10 7.08 15.34
CA TYR A 15 -19.81 7.65 14.04
C TYR A 15 -18.69 8.69 14.20
N TYR A 16 -17.45 8.26 14.05
CA TYR A 16 -16.29 9.15 14.12
C TYR A 16 -16.24 10.03 12.85
N THR A 17 -16.99 11.13 12.85
CA THR A 17 -16.88 12.23 11.87
C THR A 17 -15.56 12.99 11.98
N ASN A 18 -14.68 12.56 12.88
CA ASN A 18 -13.36 13.12 13.04
C ASN A 18 -12.56 12.89 11.75
N THR A 19 -11.94 13.95 11.26
CA THR A 19 -11.04 13.95 10.11
C THR A 19 -9.70 13.28 10.43
N TYR A 20 -9.50 12.83 11.67
CA TYR A 20 -8.32 12.13 12.16
C TYR A 20 -8.69 10.89 12.99
N HIS A 21 -8.12 9.75 12.59
CA HIS A 21 -8.18 8.48 13.31
C HIS A 21 -6.76 7.92 13.45
N ALA A 22 -6.42 7.33 14.59
CA ALA A 22 -5.07 6.84 14.82
C ALA A 22 -5.01 5.60 15.70
N PHE A 23 -4.02 4.76 15.42
CA PHE A 23 -3.70 3.56 16.18
C PHE A 23 -2.47 3.83 17.04
N TYR A 24 -2.62 3.67 18.35
CA TYR A 24 -1.54 3.89 19.32
C TYR A 24 -1.17 2.61 20.06
N SER A 25 0.04 2.58 20.62
CA SER A 25 0.40 1.64 21.68
C SER A 25 -0.46 1.87 22.91
N ARG A 26 -0.53 0.86 23.78
CA ARG A 26 -1.37 0.91 25.00
C ARG A 26 -1.04 2.08 25.93
N ASP A 27 0.23 2.47 25.97
CA ASP A 27 0.75 3.59 26.77
C ASP A 27 0.63 4.94 26.05
N PHE A 28 0.05 4.97 24.84
CA PHE A 28 -0.05 6.14 23.96
C PHE A 28 1.30 6.74 23.55
N ALA A 29 2.42 6.06 23.81
CA ALA A 29 3.76 6.57 23.50
C ALA A 29 4.10 6.46 22.00
N THR A 30 3.54 5.47 21.31
CA THR A 30 3.82 5.20 19.90
C THR A 30 2.54 5.28 19.07
N ARG A 31 2.59 6.01 17.96
CA ARG A 31 1.55 5.99 16.92
C ARG A 31 2.01 5.04 15.81
N PHE A 32 1.19 4.06 15.44
CA PHE A 32 1.53 3.08 14.40
C PHE A 32 1.05 3.50 13.01
N ALA A 33 -0.17 4.04 12.93
CA ALA A 33 -0.73 4.61 11.71
C ALA A 33 -1.82 5.62 12.05
N SER A 34 -2.11 6.52 11.12
CA SER A 34 -3.24 7.43 11.18
C SER A 34 -3.92 7.59 9.83
N ILE A 35 -5.24 7.73 9.85
CA ILE A 35 -6.06 8.03 8.70
C ILE A 35 -6.56 9.46 8.86
N TRP A 36 -6.22 10.28 7.87
CA TRP A 36 -6.62 11.67 7.73
C TRP A 36 -7.60 11.82 6.58
N SER A 37 -8.31 12.95 6.50
CA SER A 37 -9.07 13.32 5.30
C SER A 37 -8.17 13.43 4.04
N SER A 38 -6.87 13.64 4.23
CA SER A 38 -5.86 13.70 3.17
C SER A 38 -5.22 12.35 2.83
N GLY A 39 -5.46 11.28 3.61
CA GLY A 39 -4.93 9.94 3.33
C GLY A 39 -4.41 9.18 4.55
N LEU A 40 -3.72 8.07 4.28
CA LEU A 40 -3.11 7.18 5.27
C LEU A 40 -1.65 7.59 5.54
N GLU A 41 -1.29 7.70 6.81
CA GLU A 41 0.08 7.87 7.30
C GLU A 41 0.49 6.62 8.10
N VAL A 42 1.65 6.05 7.78
CA VAL A 42 2.19 4.84 8.44
C VAL A 42 3.53 5.17 9.08
N PHE A 43 3.66 4.93 10.39
CA PHE A 43 4.88 5.21 11.16
C PHE A 43 5.77 3.98 11.22
N GLY A 44 6.11 3.43 10.05
CA GLY A 44 6.88 2.20 9.92
C GLY A 44 7.03 1.75 8.47
N PHE A 45 7.50 0.51 8.28
CA PHE A 45 7.64 -0.06 6.95
C PHE A 45 6.28 -0.37 6.31
N ILE A 46 6.14 0.02 5.05
CA ILE A 46 5.03 -0.42 4.19
C ILE A 46 5.51 -1.61 3.37
N ARG A 47 4.79 -2.73 3.45
CA ARG A 47 5.01 -3.90 2.59
C ARG A 47 3.91 -3.94 1.53
N PRO A 48 4.19 -3.51 0.29
CA PRO A 48 3.21 -3.60 -0.78
C PRO A 48 2.94 -5.07 -1.15
N GLY A 49 1.86 -5.32 -1.89
CA GLY A 49 1.59 -6.63 -2.45
C GLY A 49 2.75 -7.11 -3.33
N ILE A 50 3.11 -8.39 -3.20
CA ILE A 50 4.26 -9.00 -3.88
C ILE A 50 3.75 -9.90 -5.00
N TYR A 51 4.23 -9.66 -6.22
CA TYR A 51 3.84 -10.40 -7.41
C TYR A 51 5.07 -10.73 -8.26
N THR A 52 5.00 -11.76 -9.09
CA THR A 52 5.93 -11.85 -10.23
C THR A 52 5.37 -10.98 -11.36
N VAL A 53 6.20 -10.61 -12.33
CA VAL A 53 5.75 -9.85 -13.51
C VAL A 53 4.56 -10.53 -14.21
N ALA A 54 4.54 -11.87 -14.24
CA ALA A 54 3.47 -12.64 -14.86
C ALA A 54 2.17 -12.69 -14.04
N THR A 55 2.23 -12.43 -12.72
CA THR A 55 1.06 -12.46 -11.82
C THR A 55 0.62 -11.07 -11.36
N LEU A 56 1.13 -10.02 -12.00
CA LEU A 56 0.70 -8.66 -11.73
C LEU A 56 -0.81 -8.53 -11.97
N PRO A 57 -1.57 -7.97 -11.01
CA PRO A 57 -3.02 -7.85 -11.16
C PRO A 57 -3.38 -6.77 -12.19
N ALA A 58 -4.64 -6.73 -12.59
CA ALA A 58 -5.19 -5.55 -13.25
C ALA A 58 -5.00 -4.34 -12.31
N GLY A 59 -4.31 -3.30 -12.80
CA GLY A 59 -3.98 -2.13 -12.00
C GLY A 59 -4.97 -0.99 -12.17
N SER A 60 -4.99 -0.09 -11.19
CA SER A 60 -5.60 1.24 -11.28
C SER A 60 -4.52 2.30 -11.12
N ASN A 61 -4.64 3.43 -11.82
CA ASN A 61 -3.63 4.48 -11.80
C ASN A 61 -3.25 4.88 -10.37
N GLY A 62 -1.95 4.91 -10.08
CA GLY A 62 -1.39 5.22 -8.76
C GLY A 62 -1.24 4.02 -7.81
N THR A 63 -1.72 2.83 -8.17
CA THR A 63 -1.49 1.61 -7.37
C THR A 63 0.00 1.27 -7.33
N VAL A 64 0.53 0.91 -6.16
CA VAL A 64 1.93 0.51 -5.95
C VAL A 64 2.03 -0.95 -5.51
N VAL A 65 2.94 -1.69 -6.12
CA VAL A 65 3.23 -3.11 -5.83
C VAL A 65 4.75 -3.37 -5.84
N TYR A 66 5.18 -4.51 -5.30
CA TYR A 66 6.54 -5.02 -5.50
C TYR A 66 6.51 -6.19 -6.48
N ALA A 67 7.18 -6.01 -7.63
CA ALA A 67 7.33 -7.07 -8.62
C ALA A 67 8.66 -7.79 -8.37
N SER A 68 8.62 -8.98 -7.80
CA SER A 68 9.77 -9.66 -7.18
C SER A 68 10.84 -10.15 -8.16
N ASN A 69 10.46 -10.46 -9.40
CA ASN A 69 11.38 -10.88 -10.46
C ASN A 69 11.48 -9.86 -11.59
N ALA A 70 11.01 -8.63 -11.36
CA ALA A 70 11.17 -7.56 -12.35
C ALA A 70 12.64 -7.11 -12.42
N ARG A 71 13.09 -6.80 -13.62
CA ARG A 71 14.43 -6.29 -13.88
C ARG A 71 14.57 -4.81 -13.57
N LYS A 72 15.63 -4.46 -12.84
CA LYS A 72 16.10 -3.09 -12.65
C LYS A 72 16.68 -2.53 -13.95
N VAL A 73 16.99 -1.25 -13.96
CA VAL A 73 17.78 -0.66 -15.05
C VAL A 73 19.11 -1.41 -15.10
N THR A 74 19.57 -1.75 -16.31
CA THR A 74 20.78 -2.53 -16.63
C THR A 74 20.75 -4.03 -16.34
N GLU A 75 19.75 -4.56 -15.65
CA GLU A 75 19.59 -6.02 -15.52
C GLU A 75 19.17 -6.65 -16.86
N GLY A 76 19.76 -7.79 -17.21
CA GLY A 76 19.41 -8.57 -18.40
C GLY A 76 18.06 -9.29 -18.25
N ALA A 77 17.49 -9.76 -19.37
CA ALA A 77 16.24 -10.51 -19.37
C ALA A 77 16.39 -11.80 -18.54
N GLY A 78 15.45 -12.04 -17.61
CA GLY A 78 15.47 -13.19 -16.72
C GLY A 78 16.41 -13.07 -15.50
N ALA A 79 17.15 -11.95 -15.39
CA ALA A 79 18.05 -11.66 -14.27
C ALA A 79 17.39 -10.76 -13.19
N GLY A 80 16.08 -10.54 -13.28
CA GLY A 80 15.38 -9.57 -12.43
C GLY A 80 15.45 -9.89 -10.93
N THR A 81 15.90 -8.92 -10.15
CA THR A 81 16.01 -9.02 -8.67
C THR A 81 14.90 -8.28 -7.92
N GLY A 82 13.97 -7.70 -8.67
CA GLY A 82 12.74 -7.10 -8.18
C GLY A 82 12.77 -5.58 -8.08
N VAL A 83 11.61 -4.97 -8.32
CA VAL A 83 11.42 -3.52 -8.33
C VAL A 83 10.11 -3.13 -7.65
N ILE A 84 10.07 -1.91 -7.10
CA ILE A 84 8.80 -1.24 -6.81
C ILE A 84 8.21 -0.79 -8.14
N ALA A 85 6.97 -1.17 -8.38
CA ALA A 85 6.21 -0.83 -9.57
C ALA A 85 4.98 -0.02 -9.21
N PHE A 86 4.59 0.88 -10.09
CA PHE A 86 3.33 1.61 -9.99
C PHE A 86 2.55 1.49 -11.29
N TYR A 87 1.22 1.48 -11.20
CA TYR A 87 0.37 1.42 -12.38
C TYR A 87 0.10 2.82 -12.91
N SER A 88 0.38 3.03 -14.19
CA SER A 88 0.11 4.28 -14.89
C SER A 88 -0.06 4.02 -16.38
N ASN A 89 -0.98 4.75 -17.03
CA ASN A 89 -1.21 4.70 -18.47
C ASN A 89 -1.41 3.26 -19.00
N GLY A 90 -2.24 2.48 -18.30
CA GLY A 90 -2.60 1.12 -18.70
C GLY A 90 -1.54 0.05 -18.42
N ASN A 91 -0.40 0.39 -17.81
CA ASN A 91 0.72 -0.54 -17.61
C ASN A 91 1.33 -0.44 -16.21
N TRP A 92 1.94 -1.54 -15.77
CA TRP A 92 2.87 -1.52 -14.63
C TRP A 92 4.21 -0.94 -15.08
N ARG A 93 4.69 0.07 -14.36
CA ARG A 93 5.87 0.85 -14.69
C ARG A 93 6.84 0.86 -13.52
N ARG A 94 8.14 0.85 -13.83
CA ARG A 94 9.20 0.85 -12.82
C ARG A 94 9.32 2.24 -12.21
N LEU A 95 9.43 2.31 -10.88
CA LEU A 95 9.54 3.60 -10.21
C LEU A 95 10.82 4.38 -10.60
N SER A 96 11.88 3.68 -10.99
CA SER A 96 13.19 4.30 -11.26
C SER A 96 13.27 5.08 -12.57
N ASP A 97 12.55 4.66 -13.61
CA ASP A 97 12.69 5.22 -14.97
C ASP A 97 11.38 5.28 -15.76
N ASP A 98 10.26 4.96 -15.11
CA ASP A 98 8.92 4.91 -15.68
C ASP A 98 8.76 3.91 -16.84
N SER A 99 9.76 3.13 -17.21
CA SER A 99 9.59 2.15 -18.30
C SER A 99 8.73 0.95 -17.86
N PRO A 100 8.12 0.19 -18.80
CA PRO A 100 7.31 -0.97 -18.47
C PRO A 100 8.07 -2.00 -17.63
N VAL A 101 7.39 -2.55 -16.64
CA VAL A 101 7.89 -3.66 -15.82
C VAL A 101 8.04 -4.90 -16.69
N ALA A 102 9.19 -5.56 -16.60
CA ALA A 102 9.48 -6.80 -17.29
C ALA A 102 10.45 -7.64 -16.44
N ALA A 103 10.44 -8.95 -16.64
CA ALA A 103 11.41 -9.86 -16.00
C ALA A 103 12.75 -9.88 -16.75
#